data_AF-L9ZDJ0-F1
#
_entry.id   AF-L9ZDJ0-F1
#
_cell.length_a   1.000
_cell.length_b   1.000
_cell.length_c   1.000
_cell.angle_alpha   90.00
_cell.angle_beta   90.00
_cell.angle_gamma   90.00
#
_symmetry.space_group_name_H-M   'P 1'
#
loop_
_entity.id
_entity.type
_entity.pdbx_description
1 polymer ?
#
loop_
_entity_poly.entity_id
_entity_poly.type
_entity_poly.pdbx_seq_one_letter_code
_entity_poly.pdbx_strand_id
1 'polypeptide(L)'
;MFAVLCTLSLVVPLVGPRVGAAVAGSVLLGAYVVTDGPLFDLLAYPGDYEDARLYGLITFVLAGVALGLMATAASMPQTVFVGTLLLVGYGNLGEQLVRLRTDDAVVRVTGFCLTGIAAAVAGQAATHALTDTAAPSATPILVFLAASGALLAALLRDVLLRSDDPIVVLAVGLLLWLLAELGPAVATGEIAIALAVTIAFGYASYALETASIAGMLTGVLLGLVTIVLGGYSWFAVLISFFAIGGLSTKFRYDRKRTLGVAEDNNGARGSGNVLGNAAVALVAVLGYAASDAEFLPHEPELFLFAFAGSIATAMSDTLSSEIGSVFERPRLITTLEPVDPGTDGGVTWQGELAGIVGAAVVAGLTYGLFPAVEPVGAAVIVAAGIVGMTVDSLLGATLEGSVLGNQGVNFLATLSGALVCALLVLSLSVLG
;
A
#
# COMPACT_ATOMS: atom_id res chain seq x y z
N MET A 1 16.40 9.23 22.29
CA MET A 1 17.79 8.94 21.87
C MET A 1 17.85 8.45 20.42
N PHE A 2 17.08 7.43 20.03
CA PHE A 2 17.03 6.93 18.64
C PHE A 2 16.87 8.01 17.56
N ALA A 3 15.95 8.96 17.72
CA ALA A 3 15.79 10.08 16.78
C ALA A 3 17.07 10.93 16.59
N VAL A 4 17.84 11.12 17.67
CA VAL A 4 19.13 11.84 17.63
C VAL A 4 20.17 11.02 16.86
N LEU A 5 20.22 9.70 17.09
CA LEU A 5 21.09 8.81 16.31
C LEU A 5 20.75 8.82 14.82
N CYS A 6 19.47 8.91 14.46
CA CYS A 6 19.04 9.04 13.07
C CYS A 6 19.54 10.35 12.43
N THR A 7 19.73 11.41 13.23
CA THR A 7 20.29 12.69 12.76
C THR A 7 21.74 12.55 12.32
N LEU A 8 22.48 11.55 12.80
CA LEU A 8 23.84 11.24 12.34
C LEU A 8 23.89 10.79 10.87
N SER A 9 22.76 10.42 10.26
CA SER A 9 22.67 10.12 8.83
C SER A 9 23.12 11.30 7.95
N LEU A 10 22.94 12.54 8.42
CA LEU A 10 23.38 13.76 7.74
C LEU A 10 24.91 13.88 7.61
N VAL A 11 25.68 13.08 8.34
CA VAL A 11 27.15 13.01 8.17
C VAL A 11 27.51 12.52 6.77
N VAL A 12 26.70 11.64 6.18
CA VAL A 12 26.95 11.07 4.84
C VAL A 12 26.96 12.16 3.75
N PRO A 13 25.90 12.99 3.58
CA PRO A 13 25.95 14.07 2.61
C PRO A 13 26.95 15.19 2.97
N LEU A 14 27.29 15.38 4.26
CA LEU A 14 28.19 16.44 4.69
C LEU A 14 29.68 16.13 4.43
N VAL A 15 30.14 14.94 4.79
CA VAL A 15 31.57 14.57 4.82
C VAL A 15 31.87 13.31 3.99
N GLY A 16 30.83 12.69 3.44
CA GLY A 16 30.93 11.52 2.60
C GLY A 16 30.70 10.20 3.33
N PRO A 17 30.45 9.12 2.56
CA PRO A 17 29.97 7.85 3.09
C PRO A 17 30.99 7.08 3.92
N ARG A 18 32.30 7.28 3.69
CA ARG A 18 33.36 6.64 4.49
C ARG A 18 33.32 7.09 5.95
N VAL A 19 33.09 8.38 6.18
CA VAL A 19 32.95 8.93 7.54
C VAL A 19 31.64 8.48 8.15
N GLY A 20 30.54 8.47 7.39
CA GLY A 20 29.27 7.90 7.85
C GLY A 20 29.38 6.44 8.29
N ALA A 21 30.09 5.61 7.53
CA ALA A 21 30.36 4.22 7.90
C ALA A 21 31.20 4.10 9.18
N ALA A 22 32.21 4.97 9.37
CA ALA A 22 33.01 4.99 10.58
C ALA A 22 32.17 5.40 11.82
N VAL A 23 31.26 6.37 11.67
CA VAL A 23 30.31 6.76 12.72
C VAL A 23 29.38 5.59 13.05
N ALA A 24 28.78 4.95 12.05
CA ALA A 24 27.92 3.79 12.26
C ALA A 24 28.67 2.62 12.95
N GLY A 25 29.91 2.34 12.53
CA GLY A 25 30.76 1.34 13.17
C GLY A 25 31.08 1.66 14.63
N SER A 26 31.27 2.95 14.95
CA SER A 26 31.49 3.40 16.33
C SER A 26 30.24 3.21 17.20
N VAL A 27 29.05 3.50 16.65
CA VAL A 27 27.78 3.25 17.34
C VAL A 27 27.55 1.76 17.56
N LEU A 28 27.83 0.91 16.56
CA LEU A 28 27.72 -0.55 16.68
C LEU A 28 28.67 -1.11 17.74
N LEU A 29 29.93 -0.65 17.75
CA LEU A 29 30.91 -1.07 18.76
C LEU A 29 30.46 -0.64 20.16
N GLY A 30 29.98 0.61 20.31
CA GLY A 30 29.42 1.10 21.57
C GLY A 30 28.22 0.27 22.03
N ALA A 31 27.28 -0.03 21.13
CA ALA A 31 26.10 -0.83 21.42
C ALA A 31 26.43 -2.28 21.80
N TYR A 32 27.51 -2.83 21.25
CA TYR A 32 28.00 -4.17 21.61
C TYR A 32 28.69 -4.22 22.97
N VAL A 33 29.41 -3.15 23.34
CA VAL A 33 30.16 -3.08 24.61
C VAL A 33 29.26 -2.70 25.80
N VAL A 34 28.21 -1.92 25.57
CA VAL A 34 27.27 -1.48 26.62
C VAL A 34 26.27 -2.58 26.93
N THR A 35 26.38 -3.18 28.11
CA THR A 35 25.56 -4.32 28.54
C THR A 35 24.65 -4.00 29.72
N ASP A 36 24.94 -2.94 30.46
CA ASP A 36 24.27 -2.54 31.69
C ASP A 36 24.52 -1.05 32.02
N GLY A 37 23.75 -0.54 32.99
CA GLY A 37 23.87 0.83 33.50
C GLY A 37 23.06 1.88 32.73
N PRO A 38 23.22 3.17 33.07
CA PRO A 38 22.30 4.22 32.61
C PRO A 38 22.25 4.41 31.09
N LEU A 39 23.36 4.11 30.40
CA LEU A 39 23.43 4.18 28.94
C LEU A 39 22.71 3.01 28.27
N PHE A 40 22.76 1.82 28.88
CA PHE A 40 21.99 0.66 28.45
C PHE A 40 20.50 0.95 28.63
N ASP A 41 20.06 1.37 29.81
CA ASP A 41 18.65 1.65 30.12
C ASP A 41 18.04 2.73 29.19
N LEU A 42 18.86 3.68 28.74
CA LEU A 42 18.46 4.74 27.83
C LEU A 42 18.25 4.27 26.38
N LEU A 43 18.92 3.18 25.97
CA LEU A 43 18.95 2.67 24.60
C LEU A 43 18.20 1.35 24.42
N ALA A 44 17.98 0.60 25.50
CA ALA A 44 17.41 -0.73 25.49
C ALA A 44 15.91 -0.72 25.16
N TYR A 45 15.50 -1.60 24.26
CA TYR A 45 14.11 -2.03 24.11
C TYR A 45 13.73 -3.05 25.21
N PRO A 46 12.44 -3.29 25.48
CA PRO A 46 12.01 -4.25 26.51
C PRO A 46 12.65 -5.65 26.37
N GLY A 47 12.85 -6.14 25.13
CA GLY A 47 13.49 -7.44 24.88
C GLY A 47 15.01 -7.44 25.07
N ASP A 48 15.67 -6.28 25.00
CA ASP A 48 17.13 -6.16 25.15
C ASP A 48 17.59 -6.52 26.58
N TYR A 49 16.68 -6.38 27.57
CA TYR A 49 16.94 -6.70 28.98
C TYR A 49 17.10 -8.20 29.24
N GLU A 50 16.53 -9.08 28.41
CA GLU A 50 16.63 -10.53 28.60
C GLU A 50 18.07 -11.03 28.39
N ASP A 51 18.74 -10.51 27.36
CA ASP A 51 20.08 -10.91 26.97
C ASP A 51 21.17 -9.92 27.42
N ALA A 52 20.80 -8.82 28.09
CA ALA A 52 21.70 -7.71 28.45
C ALA A 52 22.51 -7.22 27.23
N ARG A 53 21.80 -7.03 26.11
CA ARG A 53 22.35 -6.64 24.80
C ARG A 53 21.39 -5.73 24.08
N LEU A 54 21.92 -4.63 23.51
CA LEU A 54 21.17 -3.64 22.75
C LEU A 54 20.83 -4.13 21.33
N TYR A 55 20.18 -5.29 21.20
CA TYR A 55 19.87 -5.88 19.89
C TYR A 55 19.02 -4.96 19.03
N GLY A 56 18.00 -4.32 19.59
CA GLY A 56 17.16 -3.41 18.82
C GLY A 56 17.95 -2.22 18.25
N LEU A 57 18.92 -1.68 18.98
CA LEU A 57 19.81 -0.63 18.46
C LEU A 57 20.77 -1.17 17.40
N ILE A 58 21.37 -2.33 17.63
CA ILE A 58 22.32 -2.95 16.70
C ILE A 58 21.63 -3.22 15.36
N THR A 59 20.47 -3.88 15.38
CA THR A 59 19.74 -4.22 14.14
C THR A 59 19.23 -2.97 13.42
N PHE A 60 18.81 -1.93 14.15
CA PHE A 60 18.42 -0.65 13.57
C PHE A 60 19.59 0.02 12.82
N VAL A 61 20.77 0.09 13.47
CA VAL A 61 21.96 0.68 12.84
C VAL A 61 22.42 -0.15 11.65
N LEU A 62 22.33 -1.49 11.71
CA LEU A 62 22.62 -2.36 10.56
C LEU A 62 21.67 -2.12 9.38
N ALA A 63 20.37 -1.91 9.61
CA ALA A 63 19.43 -1.52 8.56
C ALA A 63 19.81 -0.16 7.93
N GLY A 64 20.20 0.80 8.76
CA GLY A 64 20.73 2.09 8.29
C GLY A 64 22.01 1.94 7.47
N VAL A 65 22.94 1.08 7.90
CA VAL A 65 24.16 0.78 7.13
C VAL A 65 23.81 0.13 5.80
N ALA A 66 22.85 -0.80 5.75
CA ALA A 66 22.40 -1.43 4.51
C ALA A 66 21.84 -0.39 3.53
N LEU A 67 20.98 0.53 3.98
CA LEU A 67 20.51 1.64 3.12
C LEU A 67 21.65 2.58 2.71
N GLY A 68 22.59 2.88 3.60
CA GLY A 68 23.77 3.69 3.29
C GLY A 68 24.67 3.03 2.24
N LEU A 69 24.80 1.70 2.27
CA LEU A 69 25.47 0.93 1.23
C LEU A 69 24.70 1.01 -0.09
N MET A 70 23.38 0.93 -0.08
CA MET A 70 22.58 1.16 -1.30
C MET A 70 22.77 2.57 -1.86
N ALA A 71 22.82 3.61 -1.02
CA ALA A 71 23.06 4.98 -1.43
C ALA A 71 24.47 5.26 -1.97
N THR A 72 25.40 4.30 -1.84
CA THR A 72 26.80 4.47 -2.22
C THR A 72 27.27 3.48 -3.28
N ALA A 73 26.72 2.27 -3.27
CA ALA A 73 27.01 1.20 -4.22
C ALA A 73 25.94 1.07 -5.31
N ALA A 74 24.75 1.66 -5.13
CA ALA A 74 23.68 1.71 -6.12
C ALA A 74 23.26 3.18 -6.39
N SER A 75 22.22 3.38 -7.21
CA SER A 75 21.70 4.70 -7.59
C SER A 75 20.78 5.37 -6.55
N MET A 76 20.66 4.81 -5.33
CA MET A 76 19.75 5.35 -4.33
C MET A 76 20.13 6.79 -3.95
N PRO A 77 19.21 7.77 -4.08
CA PRO A 77 19.49 9.15 -3.71
C PRO A 77 19.82 9.28 -2.22
N GLN A 78 20.84 10.08 -1.88
CA GLN A 78 21.18 10.35 -0.47
C GLN A 78 20.03 11.00 0.31
N THR A 79 19.15 11.74 -0.40
CA THR A 79 17.93 12.32 0.15
C THR A 79 16.96 11.24 0.64
N VAL A 80 16.79 10.15 -0.12
CA VAL A 80 15.97 8.98 0.28
C VAL A 80 16.57 8.29 1.51
N PHE A 81 17.88 8.08 1.54
CA PHE A 81 18.58 7.48 2.68
C PHE A 81 18.37 8.29 3.97
N VAL A 82 18.69 9.59 3.94
CA VAL A 82 18.53 10.48 5.10
C VAL A 82 17.06 10.64 5.49
N GLY A 83 16.19 10.84 4.49
CA GLY A 83 14.75 10.99 4.68
C GLY A 83 14.15 9.79 5.41
N THR A 84 14.51 8.57 5.00
CA THR A 84 14.02 7.32 5.60
C THR A 84 14.41 7.21 7.08
N LEU A 85 15.69 7.43 7.42
CA LEU A 85 16.15 7.31 8.80
C LEU A 85 15.52 8.36 9.72
N LEU A 86 15.41 9.60 9.25
CA LEU A 86 14.76 10.67 10.01
C LEU A 86 13.26 10.44 10.16
N LEU A 87 12.59 9.93 9.12
CA LEU A 87 11.18 9.58 9.16
C LEU A 87 10.87 8.60 10.29
N VAL A 88 11.55 7.45 10.29
CA VAL A 88 11.30 6.39 11.28
C VAL A 88 11.72 6.86 12.67
N GLY A 89 12.90 7.48 12.80
CA GLY A 89 13.43 7.92 14.08
C GLY A 89 12.55 8.98 14.77
N TYR A 90 12.17 10.04 14.04
CA TYR A 90 11.34 11.11 14.60
C TYR A 90 9.86 10.77 14.62
N GLY A 91 9.37 9.92 13.71
CA GLY A 91 8.04 9.34 13.79
C GLY A 91 7.85 8.57 15.09
N ASN A 92 8.81 7.71 15.46
CA ASN A 92 8.81 7.00 16.75
C ASN A 92 8.77 7.98 17.92
N LEU A 93 9.56 9.04 17.88
CA LEU A 93 9.57 10.07 18.91
C LEU A 93 8.19 10.75 19.02
N GLY A 94 7.56 11.13 17.91
CA GLY A 94 6.25 11.75 17.90
C GLY A 94 5.16 10.83 18.46
N GLU A 95 5.16 9.56 18.07
CA GLU A 95 4.24 8.56 18.60
C GLU A 95 4.38 8.44 20.13
N GLN A 96 5.62 8.35 20.65
CA GLN A 96 5.87 8.26 22.09
C GLN A 96 5.41 9.52 22.83
N LEU A 97 5.65 10.72 22.28
CA LEU A 97 5.18 11.97 22.88
C LEU A 97 3.64 12.06 22.95
N VAL A 98 2.95 11.56 21.92
CA VAL A 98 1.49 11.47 21.92
C VAL A 98 0.98 10.44 22.93
N ARG A 99 1.66 9.30 23.05
CA ARG A 99 1.33 8.24 24.01
C ARG A 99 1.36 8.70 25.47
N LEU A 100 2.11 9.76 25.78
CA LEU A 100 2.10 10.37 27.12
C LEU A 100 0.79 11.10 27.45
N ARG A 101 -0.04 11.42 26.44
CA ARG A 101 -1.26 12.22 26.61
C ARG A 101 -2.54 11.46 26.28
N THR A 102 -2.49 10.43 25.44
CA THR A 102 -3.66 9.68 25.01
C THR A 102 -3.31 8.24 24.63
N ASP A 103 -4.26 7.33 24.85
CA ASP A 103 -4.20 5.95 24.40
C ASP A 103 -4.91 5.72 23.05
N ASP A 104 -5.53 6.77 22.49
CA ASP A 104 -6.23 6.72 21.21
C ASP A 104 -5.27 6.33 20.06
N ALA A 105 -5.56 5.20 19.41
CA ALA A 105 -4.72 4.64 18.36
C ALA A 105 -4.60 5.56 17.14
N VAL A 106 -5.67 6.23 16.73
CA VAL A 106 -5.69 7.13 15.58
C VAL A 106 -4.83 8.36 15.85
N VAL A 107 -4.93 8.92 17.06
CA VAL A 107 -4.10 10.07 17.46
C VAL A 107 -2.62 9.69 17.52
N ARG A 108 -2.28 8.49 18.01
CA ARG A 108 -0.89 8.00 17.99
C ARG A 108 -0.33 7.86 16.57
N VAL A 109 -1.08 7.23 15.66
CA VAL A 109 -0.70 7.08 14.25
C VAL A 109 -0.53 8.44 13.58
N THR A 110 -1.43 9.39 13.87
CA THR A 110 -1.34 10.75 13.34
C THR A 110 -0.10 11.47 13.88
N GLY A 111 0.21 11.32 15.17
CA GLY A 111 1.43 11.84 15.78
C GLY A 111 2.70 11.30 15.12
N PHE A 112 2.75 9.99 14.87
CA PHE A 112 3.83 9.35 14.11
C PHE A 112 3.96 9.96 12.71
N CYS A 113 2.87 9.98 11.94
CA CYS A 113 2.91 10.44 10.54
C CYS A 113 3.33 11.91 10.44
N LEU A 114 2.75 12.81 11.23
CA LEU A 114 3.05 14.25 11.13
C LEU A 114 4.51 14.55 11.49
N THR A 115 5.03 13.95 12.56
CA THR A 115 6.43 14.15 12.98
C THR A 115 7.42 13.50 12.04
N GLY A 116 7.12 12.28 11.57
CA GLY A 116 7.93 11.57 10.58
C GLY A 116 7.98 12.30 9.24
N ILE A 117 6.85 12.79 8.73
CA ILE A 117 6.78 13.59 7.49
C ILE A 117 7.61 14.86 7.63
N ALA A 118 7.42 15.62 8.72
CA ALA A 118 8.16 16.86 8.94
C ALA A 118 9.67 16.62 9.00
N ALA A 119 10.11 15.58 9.71
CA ALA A 119 11.52 15.22 9.83
C ALA A 119 12.12 14.73 8.50
N ALA A 120 11.38 13.91 7.74
CA ALA A 120 11.81 13.47 6.41
C ALA A 120 11.94 14.63 5.42
N VAL A 121 10.96 15.53 5.37
CA VAL A 121 11.01 16.70 4.48
C VAL A 121 12.18 17.60 4.86
N ALA A 122 12.37 17.89 6.16
CA ALA A 122 13.50 18.69 6.64
C ALA A 122 14.85 18.02 6.33
N GLY A 123 14.95 16.70 6.53
CA GLY A 123 16.15 15.92 6.24
C GLY A 123 16.52 15.89 4.76
N GLN A 124 15.53 15.64 3.90
CA GLN A 124 15.70 15.66 2.46
C GLN A 124 16.10 17.06 1.97
N ALA A 125 15.43 18.12 2.46
CA ALA A 125 15.75 19.50 2.11
C ALA A 125 17.16 19.90 2.57
N ALA A 126 17.56 19.50 3.79
CA ALA A 126 18.92 19.71 4.29
C ALA A 126 19.94 18.98 3.41
N THR A 127 19.66 17.74 3.01
CA THR A 127 20.54 16.95 2.13
C THR A 127 20.70 17.60 0.75
N HIS A 128 19.63 18.13 0.17
CA HIS A 128 19.70 18.92 -1.07
C HIS A 128 20.58 20.17 -0.90
N ALA A 129 20.39 20.91 0.19
CA ALA A 129 21.18 22.11 0.48
C ALA A 129 22.67 21.79 0.68
N LEU A 130 22.99 20.64 1.25
CA LEU A 130 24.38 20.19 1.49
C LEU A 130 25.06 19.65 0.23
N THR A 131 24.28 19.10 -0.71
CA THR A 131 24.82 18.47 -1.93
C THR A 131 24.78 19.39 -3.16
N ASP A 132 24.31 20.64 -2.99
CA ASP A 132 24.16 21.65 -4.06
C ASP A 132 23.34 21.16 -5.26
N THR A 133 22.46 20.18 -5.05
CA THR A 133 21.51 19.67 -6.04
C THR A 133 20.26 20.54 -6.02
N ALA A 134 20.39 21.78 -6.50
CA ALA A 134 19.31 22.74 -6.52
C ALA A 134 18.22 22.35 -7.55
N ALA A 135 17.06 21.89 -7.06
CA ALA A 135 15.82 21.88 -7.83
C ALA A 135 14.71 22.59 -7.03
N PRO A 136 14.34 23.84 -7.39
CA PRO A 136 13.24 24.59 -6.77
C PRO A 136 11.88 23.87 -6.84
N SER A 137 11.74 22.91 -7.75
CA SER A 137 10.58 22.04 -7.95
C SER A 137 10.61 20.73 -7.13
N ALA A 138 11.60 20.50 -6.26
CA ALA A 138 11.72 19.25 -5.50
C ALA A 138 10.72 19.14 -4.34
N THR A 139 10.23 20.25 -3.79
CA THR A 139 9.41 20.25 -2.55
C THR A 139 8.17 19.34 -2.63
N PRO A 140 7.37 19.33 -3.71
CA PRO A 140 6.22 18.43 -3.84
C PRO A 140 6.64 16.95 -3.80
N ILE A 141 7.75 16.60 -4.44
CA ILE A 141 8.29 15.24 -4.46
C ILE A 141 8.79 14.85 -3.07
N LEU A 142 9.48 15.75 -2.34
CA LEU A 142 9.92 15.47 -0.97
C LEU A 142 8.74 15.18 -0.04
N VAL A 143 7.66 15.94 -0.17
CA VAL A 143 6.42 15.74 0.59
C VAL A 143 5.75 14.42 0.20
N PHE A 144 5.67 14.11 -1.09
CA PHE A 144 5.13 12.85 -1.58
C PHE A 144 5.89 11.64 -1.04
N LEU A 145 7.23 11.64 -1.12
CA LEU A 145 8.07 10.59 -0.58
C LEU A 145 7.91 10.49 0.94
N ALA A 146 7.98 11.62 1.66
CA ALA A 146 7.80 11.63 3.11
C ALA A 146 6.43 11.10 3.55
N ALA A 147 5.35 11.49 2.86
CA ALA A 147 4.00 11.02 3.16
C ALA A 147 3.84 9.52 2.86
N SER A 148 4.32 9.06 1.70
CA SER A 148 4.27 7.64 1.32
C SER A 148 5.05 6.77 2.31
N GLY A 149 6.24 7.22 2.70
CA GLY A 149 7.07 6.53 3.69
C GLY A 149 6.43 6.51 5.07
N ALA A 150 5.78 7.60 5.49
CA ALA A 150 5.11 7.68 6.78
C ALA A 150 3.89 6.78 6.85
N LEU A 151 3.10 6.71 5.77
CA LEU A 151 1.94 5.82 5.67
C LEU A 151 2.38 4.34 5.67
N LEU A 152 3.42 3.98 4.91
CA LEU A 152 3.96 2.62 4.93
C LEU A 152 4.54 2.27 6.31
N ALA A 153 5.31 3.16 6.91
CA ALA A 153 5.89 2.93 8.23
C ALA A 153 4.80 2.77 9.30
N ALA A 154 3.78 3.63 9.30
CA ALA A 154 2.64 3.51 10.21
C ALA A 154 1.88 2.19 10.02
N LEU A 155 1.66 1.78 8.77
CA LEU A 155 1.02 0.52 8.43
C LEU A 155 1.82 -0.68 8.95
N LEU A 156 3.13 -0.72 8.66
CA LEU A 156 4.01 -1.81 9.09
C LEU A 156 4.08 -1.88 10.61
N ARG A 157 4.05 -0.75 11.33
CA ARG A 157 4.04 -0.71 12.80
C ARG A 157 2.73 -1.16 13.43
N ASP A 158 1.63 -1.13 12.69
CA ASP A 158 0.35 -1.67 13.16
C ASP A 158 0.33 -3.21 13.09
N VAL A 159 1.15 -3.79 12.21
CA VAL A 159 1.22 -5.25 11.97
C VAL A 159 2.44 -5.90 12.65
N LEU A 160 3.57 -5.20 12.67
CA LEU A 160 4.86 -5.67 13.18
C LEU A 160 5.08 -5.29 14.64
N LEU A 161 5.96 -6.01 15.33
CA LEU A 161 6.35 -5.70 16.69
C LEU A 161 7.28 -4.49 16.73
N ARG A 162 7.38 -3.84 17.90
CA ARG A 162 8.28 -2.69 18.10
C ARG A 162 9.76 -3.00 17.84
N SER A 163 10.17 -4.27 17.96
CA SER A 163 11.52 -4.75 17.66
C SER A 163 11.84 -4.78 16.16
N ASP A 164 10.83 -4.65 15.30
CA ASP A 164 10.94 -4.84 13.86
C ASP A 164 11.21 -3.52 13.10
N ASP A 165 11.64 -2.47 13.83
CA ASP A 165 12.13 -1.21 13.25
C ASP A 165 13.13 -1.42 12.08
N PRO A 166 14.05 -2.41 12.08
CA PRO A 166 14.91 -2.68 10.93
C PRO A 166 14.13 -3.01 9.64
N ILE A 167 13.05 -3.80 9.75
CA ILE A 167 12.20 -4.17 8.62
C ILE A 167 11.48 -2.93 8.11
N VAL A 168 10.97 -2.09 9.02
CA VAL A 168 10.30 -0.82 8.69
C VAL A 168 11.27 0.10 7.94
N VAL A 169 12.50 0.29 8.43
CA VAL A 169 13.52 1.12 7.78
C VAL A 169 13.82 0.63 6.38
N LEU A 170 14.07 -0.68 6.21
CA LEU A 170 14.39 -1.24 4.90
C LEU A 170 13.21 -1.14 3.93
N ALA A 171 12.01 -1.52 4.35
CA ALA A 171 10.81 -1.47 3.50
C ALA A 171 10.49 -0.04 3.06
N VAL A 172 10.55 0.93 3.98
CA VAL A 172 10.35 2.35 3.67
C VAL A 172 11.44 2.83 2.73
N GLY A 173 12.72 2.56 3.02
CA GLY A 173 13.83 2.98 2.17
C GLY A 173 13.73 2.44 0.74
N LEU A 174 13.34 1.17 0.58
CA LEU A 174 13.14 0.55 -0.73
C LEU A 174 11.93 1.14 -1.47
N LEU A 175 10.80 1.37 -0.80
CA LEU A 175 9.65 2.04 -1.41
C LEU A 175 10.02 3.45 -1.88
N LEU A 176 10.65 4.24 -1.01
CA LEU A 176 11.02 5.62 -1.34
C LEU A 176 12.05 5.67 -2.47
N TRP A 177 12.97 4.71 -2.52
CA TRP A 177 13.92 4.62 -3.62
C TRP A 177 13.21 4.29 -4.93
N LEU A 178 12.32 3.29 -4.95
CA LEU A 178 11.50 2.97 -6.11
C LEU A 178 10.73 4.20 -6.62
N LEU A 179 10.03 4.90 -5.72
CA LEU A 179 9.23 6.08 -6.08
C LEU A 179 10.09 7.25 -6.55
N ALA A 180 11.30 7.41 -6.02
CA ALA A 180 12.23 8.45 -6.45
C ALA A 180 12.80 8.17 -7.85
N GLU A 181 13.10 6.91 -8.18
CA GLU A 181 13.60 6.50 -9.51
C GLU A 181 12.55 6.69 -10.61
N LEU A 182 11.28 6.47 -10.29
CA LEU A 182 10.17 6.75 -11.23
C LEU A 182 10.04 8.25 -11.59
N GLY A 183 10.70 9.15 -10.85
CA GLY A 183 10.80 10.57 -11.18
C GLY A 183 9.47 11.30 -11.42
N PRO A 184 8.42 11.10 -10.59
CA PRO A 184 7.11 11.68 -10.86
C PRO A 184 7.14 13.21 -10.89
N ALA A 185 6.58 13.79 -11.95
CA ALA A 185 6.43 15.24 -12.07
C ALA A 185 5.14 15.68 -11.36
N VAL A 186 5.27 16.25 -10.16
CA VAL A 186 4.12 16.66 -9.32
C VAL A 186 4.15 18.15 -9.05
N ALA A 187 3.07 18.86 -9.38
CA ALA A 187 2.92 20.26 -9.01
C ALA A 187 2.56 20.40 -7.52
N THR A 188 2.94 21.52 -6.88
CA THR A 188 2.63 21.78 -5.46
C THR A 188 1.13 21.71 -5.15
N GLY A 189 0.29 22.22 -6.06
CA GLY A 189 -1.16 22.15 -5.90
C GLY A 189 -1.69 20.72 -5.98
N GLU A 190 -1.09 19.88 -6.84
CA GLU A 190 -1.51 18.50 -7.05
C GLU A 190 -1.22 17.64 -5.83
N ILE A 191 -0.02 17.72 -5.24
CA ILE A 191 0.29 16.93 -4.04
C ILE A 191 -0.60 17.30 -2.84
N ALA A 192 -0.93 18.59 -2.69
CA ALA A 192 -1.81 19.05 -1.63
C ALA A 192 -3.23 18.49 -1.81
N ILE A 193 -3.76 18.51 -3.04
CA ILE A 193 -5.07 17.94 -3.36
C ILE A 193 -5.04 16.42 -3.18
N ALA A 194 -4.00 15.73 -3.67
CA ALA A 194 -3.85 14.29 -3.54
C ALA A 194 -3.87 13.84 -2.07
N LEU A 195 -3.10 14.50 -1.21
CA LEU A 195 -3.12 14.25 0.23
C LEU A 195 -4.48 14.57 0.84
N ALA A 196 -5.08 15.71 0.52
CA ALA A 196 -6.38 16.09 1.08
C ALA A 196 -7.48 15.08 0.71
N VAL A 197 -7.56 14.68 -0.55
CA VAL A 197 -8.57 13.74 -1.05
C VAL A 197 -8.35 12.33 -0.49
N THR A 198 -7.11 11.84 -0.47
CA THR A 198 -6.81 10.49 0.05
C THR A 198 -7.04 10.41 1.56
N ILE A 199 -6.61 11.42 2.33
CA ILE A 199 -6.87 11.48 3.78
C ILE A 199 -8.37 11.61 4.05
N ALA A 200 -9.10 12.46 3.32
CA ALA A 200 -10.54 12.61 3.48
C ALA A 200 -11.27 11.29 3.19
N PHE A 201 -10.88 10.58 2.13
CA PHE A 201 -11.45 9.28 1.80
C PHE A 201 -11.11 8.21 2.85
N GLY A 202 -9.85 8.17 3.32
CA GLY A 202 -9.43 7.26 4.38
C GLY A 202 -10.22 7.49 5.67
N TYR A 203 -10.35 8.74 6.09
CA TYR A 203 -11.15 9.12 7.23
C TYR A 203 -12.63 8.74 7.06
N ALA A 204 -13.22 9.01 5.88
CA ALA A 204 -14.59 8.62 5.59
C ALA A 204 -14.78 7.09 5.67
N SER A 205 -13.84 6.31 5.13
CA SER A 205 -13.89 4.83 5.18
C SER A 205 -13.80 4.30 6.61
N TYR A 206 -12.96 4.91 7.43
CA TYR A 206 -12.87 4.59 8.85
C TYR A 206 -14.14 5.00 9.62
N ALA A 207 -14.64 6.22 9.40
CA ALA A 207 -15.82 6.76 10.07
C ALA A 207 -17.13 6.04 9.70
N LEU A 208 -17.21 5.49 8.48
CA LEU A 208 -18.31 4.64 8.04
C LEU A 208 -18.14 3.17 8.44
N GLU A 209 -17.08 2.85 9.20
CA GLU A 209 -16.72 1.50 9.63
C GLU A 209 -16.59 0.51 8.45
N THR A 210 -16.19 0.99 7.28
CA THR A 210 -15.93 0.15 6.09
C THR A 210 -14.46 -0.27 6.01
N ALA A 211 -13.57 0.40 6.74
CA ALA A 211 -12.15 0.06 6.86
C ALA A 211 -11.65 0.16 8.30
N SER A 212 -10.75 -0.76 8.67
CA SER A 212 -9.95 -0.69 9.90
C SER A 212 -8.89 0.43 9.83
N ILE A 213 -8.16 0.72 10.91
CA ILE A 213 -7.04 1.69 10.87
C ILE A 213 -5.99 1.25 9.85
N ALA A 214 -5.57 -0.02 9.89
CA ALA A 214 -4.65 -0.60 8.92
C ALA A 214 -5.20 -0.47 7.49
N GLY A 215 -6.46 -0.87 7.28
CA GLY A 215 -7.12 -0.78 5.96
C GLY A 215 -7.21 0.65 5.44
N MET A 216 -7.49 1.63 6.32
CA MET A 216 -7.46 3.05 6.02
C MET A 216 -6.05 3.49 5.58
N LEU A 217 -5.02 3.19 6.36
CA LEU A 217 -3.63 3.56 6.02
C LEU A 217 -3.20 2.96 4.67
N THR A 218 -3.54 1.69 4.43
CA THR A 218 -3.29 1.04 3.14
C THR A 218 -4.04 1.75 2.01
N GLY A 219 -5.32 2.07 2.19
CA GLY A 219 -6.12 2.79 1.19
C GLY A 219 -5.59 4.19 0.88
N VAL A 220 -5.17 4.95 1.90
CA VAL A 220 -4.55 6.27 1.73
C VAL A 220 -3.22 6.15 0.98
N LEU A 221 -2.37 5.18 1.33
CA LEU A 221 -1.10 4.95 0.65
C LEU A 221 -1.29 4.59 -0.83
N LEU A 222 -2.12 3.58 -1.11
CA LEU A 222 -2.41 3.15 -2.48
C LEU A 222 -3.04 4.29 -3.28
N GLY A 223 -4.02 5.00 -2.71
CA GLY A 223 -4.64 6.15 -3.35
C GLY A 223 -3.64 7.26 -3.67
N LEU A 224 -2.74 7.60 -2.74
CA LEU A 224 -1.72 8.63 -2.93
C LEU A 224 -0.75 8.25 -4.06
N VAL A 225 -0.24 7.02 -4.04
CA VAL A 225 0.65 6.51 -5.08
C VAL A 225 -0.07 6.47 -6.43
N THR A 226 -1.33 6.05 -6.49
CA THR A 226 -2.12 6.04 -7.73
C THR A 226 -2.38 7.43 -8.29
N ILE A 227 -2.71 8.42 -7.45
CA ILE A 227 -2.89 9.81 -7.91
C ILE A 227 -1.58 10.36 -8.48
N VAL A 228 -0.46 10.15 -7.77
CA VAL A 228 0.82 10.76 -8.15
C VAL A 228 1.44 10.10 -9.38
N LEU A 229 1.31 8.78 -9.52
CA LEU A 229 1.93 8.04 -10.63
C LEU A 229 1.02 7.88 -11.85
N GLY A 230 -0.29 7.72 -11.66
CA GLY A 230 -1.25 7.55 -12.76
C GLY A 230 -2.09 8.79 -13.03
N GLY A 231 -2.39 9.59 -12.01
CA GLY A 231 -3.28 10.75 -12.09
C GLY A 231 -4.68 10.50 -11.51
N TYR A 232 -5.49 11.57 -11.50
CA TYR A 232 -6.82 11.55 -10.87
C TYR A 232 -7.81 10.55 -11.50
N SER A 233 -7.70 10.29 -12.81
CA SER A 233 -8.56 9.32 -13.50
C SER A 233 -8.34 7.89 -12.99
N TRP A 234 -7.08 7.49 -12.77
CA TRP A 234 -6.76 6.17 -12.21
C TRP A 234 -7.27 6.04 -10.78
N PHE A 235 -7.09 7.10 -9.98
CA PHE A 235 -7.62 7.16 -8.63
C PHE A 235 -9.14 7.07 -8.59
N ALA A 236 -9.85 7.74 -9.49
CA ALA A 236 -11.31 7.69 -9.55
C ALA A 236 -11.83 6.26 -9.83
N VAL A 237 -11.14 5.51 -10.70
CA VAL A 237 -11.47 4.09 -10.93
C VAL A 237 -11.15 3.24 -9.71
N LEU A 238 -9.95 3.37 -9.11
CA LEU A 238 -9.57 2.65 -7.88
C LEU A 238 -10.55 2.90 -6.73
N ILE A 239 -10.89 4.18 -6.50
CA ILE A 239 -11.72 4.59 -5.37
C ILE A 239 -13.17 4.18 -5.55
N SER A 240 -13.63 4.01 -6.79
CA SER A 240 -14.96 3.46 -7.06
C SER A 240 -15.11 2.05 -6.46
N PHE A 241 -14.05 1.22 -6.55
CA PHE A 241 -14.05 -0.10 -5.95
C PHE A 241 -14.13 -0.01 -4.42
N PHE A 242 -13.29 0.79 -3.79
CA PHE A 242 -13.31 0.92 -2.32
C PHE A 242 -14.60 1.54 -1.79
N ALA A 243 -15.17 2.51 -2.50
CA ALA A 243 -16.43 3.15 -2.11
C ALA A 243 -17.61 2.18 -2.27
N ILE A 244 -17.80 1.62 -3.47
CA ILE A 244 -18.96 0.77 -3.76
C ILE A 244 -18.83 -0.57 -3.04
N GLY A 245 -17.65 -1.18 -3.07
CA GLY A 245 -17.37 -2.47 -2.45
C GLY A 245 -17.34 -2.39 -0.92
N GLY A 246 -16.82 -1.29 -0.36
CA GLY A 246 -16.90 -1.03 1.07
C GLY A 246 -18.33 -0.80 1.56
N LEU A 247 -19.19 -0.18 0.75
CA LEU A 247 -20.61 0.00 1.10
C LEU A 247 -21.42 -1.29 0.91
N SER A 248 -21.08 -2.14 -0.07
CA SER A 248 -21.77 -3.42 -0.26
C SER A 248 -21.57 -4.37 0.91
N THR A 249 -20.44 -4.30 1.63
CA THR A 249 -20.25 -5.09 2.85
C THR A 249 -21.28 -4.77 3.93
N LYS A 250 -21.84 -3.55 3.95
CA LYS A 250 -22.91 -3.16 4.88
C LYS A 250 -24.31 -3.50 4.38
N PHE A 251 -24.47 -3.90 3.13
CA PHE A 251 -25.77 -4.25 2.57
C PHE A 251 -26.39 -5.43 3.32
N ARG A 252 -27.56 -5.20 3.94
CA ARG A 252 -28.31 -6.20 4.73
C ARG A 252 -27.44 -6.95 5.74
N TYR A 253 -26.55 -6.23 6.42
CA TYR A 253 -25.57 -6.81 7.34
C TYR A 253 -26.17 -7.72 8.43
N ASP A 254 -27.30 -7.34 9.03
CA ASP A 254 -27.99 -8.16 10.04
C ASP A 254 -28.42 -9.52 9.48
N ARG A 255 -28.88 -9.55 8.22
CA ARG A 255 -29.24 -10.80 7.55
C ARG A 255 -28.01 -11.66 7.31
N LYS A 256 -26.90 -11.08 6.84
CA LYS A 256 -25.63 -11.79 6.66
C LYS A 256 -25.12 -12.37 7.98
N ARG A 257 -25.28 -11.65 9.10
CA ARG A 257 -24.96 -12.16 10.44
C ARG A 257 -25.79 -13.38 10.81
N THR A 258 -27.10 -13.36 10.56
CA THR A 258 -27.96 -14.53 10.84
C THR A 258 -27.61 -15.74 9.97
N LEU A 259 -27.04 -15.51 8.79
CA LEU A 259 -26.62 -16.57 7.86
C LEU A 259 -25.19 -17.06 8.12
N GLY A 260 -24.42 -16.41 9.01
CA GLY A 260 -23.02 -16.74 9.28
C GLY A 260 -22.04 -16.28 8.20
N VAL A 261 -22.45 -15.38 7.31
CA VAL A 261 -21.69 -14.92 6.13
C VAL A 261 -21.32 -13.44 6.19
N ALA A 262 -21.52 -12.80 7.34
CA ALA A 262 -21.17 -11.40 7.50
C ALA A 262 -19.65 -11.24 7.57
N GLU A 263 -19.14 -10.29 6.80
CA GLU A 263 -17.75 -9.86 6.89
C GLU A 263 -17.40 -9.48 8.34
N ASP A 264 -16.22 -9.92 8.78
CA ASP A 264 -15.67 -9.70 10.10
C ASP A 264 -15.50 -8.20 10.41
N ASN A 265 -15.20 -7.86 11.67
CA ASN A 265 -15.00 -6.47 12.12
C ASN A 265 -16.18 -5.54 11.77
N ASN A 266 -17.42 -6.02 11.94
CA ASN A 266 -18.64 -5.30 11.54
C ASN A 266 -18.70 -4.96 10.03
N GLY A 267 -17.94 -5.64 9.17
CA GLY A 267 -17.82 -5.33 7.74
C GLY A 267 -16.67 -4.40 7.37
N ALA A 268 -15.76 -4.11 8.31
CA ALA A 268 -14.59 -3.28 8.07
C ALA A 268 -13.43 -4.09 7.48
N ARG A 269 -12.96 -3.68 6.30
CA ARG A 269 -11.85 -4.36 5.60
C ARG A 269 -10.48 -4.04 6.23
N GLY A 270 -9.67 -5.07 6.40
CA GLY A 270 -8.27 -4.97 6.84
C GLY A 270 -7.30 -4.68 5.69
N SER A 271 -6.03 -4.42 6.02
CA SER A 271 -4.98 -4.26 5.00
C SER A 271 -4.81 -5.49 4.11
N GLY A 272 -5.02 -6.68 4.66
CA GLY A 272 -5.02 -7.93 3.90
C GLY A 272 -6.05 -7.89 2.76
N ASN A 273 -7.31 -7.54 3.07
CA ASN A 273 -8.38 -7.41 2.09
C ASN A 273 -8.09 -6.33 1.05
N VAL A 274 -7.55 -5.19 1.48
CA VAL A 274 -7.21 -4.07 0.60
C VAL A 274 -6.08 -4.47 -0.36
N LEU A 275 -5.00 -5.06 0.14
CA LEU A 275 -3.87 -5.49 -0.69
C LEU A 275 -4.22 -6.67 -1.59
N GLY A 276 -4.96 -7.67 -1.09
CA GLY A 276 -5.39 -8.82 -1.89
C GLY A 276 -6.17 -8.39 -3.15
N ASN A 277 -7.00 -7.36 -3.03
CA ASN A 277 -7.81 -6.85 -4.15
C ASN A 277 -7.12 -5.80 -5.02
N ALA A 278 -6.17 -5.02 -4.47
CA ALA A 278 -5.62 -3.84 -5.16
C ALA A 278 -4.12 -3.94 -5.49
N ALA A 279 -3.41 -4.98 -5.04
CA ALA A 279 -1.97 -5.11 -5.31
C ALA A 279 -1.67 -5.22 -6.81
N VAL A 280 -2.47 -5.98 -7.56
CA VAL A 280 -2.30 -6.12 -9.02
C VAL A 280 -2.52 -4.79 -9.72
N ALA A 281 -3.56 -4.06 -9.33
CA ALA A 281 -3.82 -2.70 -9.82
C ALA A 281 -2.65 -1.74 -9.49
N LEU A 282 -2.09 -1.81 -8.28
CA LEU A 282 -0.93 -1.02 -7.90
C LEU A 282 0.31 -1.36 -8.74
N VAL A 283 0.55 -2.66 -9.00
CA VAL A 283 1.63 -3.10 -9.90
C VAL A 283 1.42 -2.57 -11.32
N ALA A 284 0.19 -2.55 -11.81
CA ALA A 284 -0.12 -1.97 -13.12
C ALA A 284 0.16 -0.46 -13.16
N VAL A 285 -0.19 0.30 -12.12
CA VAL A 285 0.16 1.73 -12.01
C VAL A 285 1.67 1.94 -11.95
N LEU A 286 2.40 1.12 -11.18
CA LEU A 286 3.86 1.17 -11.12
C LEU A 286 4.48 0.84 -12.48
N GLY A 287 3.92 -0.14 -13.20
CA GLY A 287 4.33 -0.49 -14.56
C GLY A 287 4.09 0.64 -15.56
N TYR A 288 2.94 1.32 -15.46
CA TYR A 288 2.65 2.53 -16.24
C TYR A 288 3.69 3.63 -15.98
N ALA A 289 3.99 3.94 -14.72
CA ALA A 289 4.99 4.94 -14.37
C ALA A 289 6.41 4.52 -14.80
N ALA A 290 6.76 3.24 -14.69
CA ALA A 290 8.04 2.72 -15.15
C ALA A 290 8.19 2.76 -16.68
N SER A 291 7.09 2.58 -17.40
CA SER A 291 7.00 2.74 -18.86
C SER A 291 7.15 4.20 -19.29
N ASP A 292 6.64 5.15 -18.50
CA ASP A 292 6.81 6.59 -18.73
C ASP A 292 8.24 7.04 -18.43
N ALA A 293 8.84 6.48 -17.36
CA ALA A 293 10.24 6.71 -16.97
C ALA A 293 11.26 5.89 -17.78
N GLU A 294 10.86 5.31 -18.92
CA GLU A 294 11.73 4.56 -19.87
C GLU A 294 12.42 3.29 -19.29
N PHE A 295 11.99 2.79 -18.12
CA PHE A 295 12.49 1.54 -17.54
C PHE A 295 11.86 0.29 -18.19
N LEU A 296 10.68 0.44 -18.79
CA LEU A 296 9.94 -0.62 -19.50
C LEU A 296 9.60 -0.17 -20.93
N PRO A 297 9.29 -1.11 -21.85
CA PRO A 297 8.75 -0.76 -23.16
C PRO A 297 7.51 0.14 -23.02
N HIS A 298 7.43 1.16 -23.89
CA HIS A 298 6.40 2.20 -23.79
C HIS A 298 5.02 1.70 -24.24
N GLU A 299 4.31 1.01 -23.35
CA GLU A 299 3.01 0.38 -23.58
C GLU A 299 1.98 0.84 -22.52
N PRO A 300 1.68 2.15 -22.41
CA PRO A 300 0.86 2.71 -21.35
C PRO A 300 -0.57 2.16 -21.33
N GLU A 301 -1.12 1.84 -22.50
CA GLU A 301 -2.47 1.27 -22.64
C GLU A 301 -2.55 -0.13 -22.02
N LEU A 302 -1.51 -0.94 -22.16
CA LEU A 302 -1.48 -2.30 -21.60
C LEU A 302 -1.63 -2.26 -20.08
N PHE A 303 -0.91 -1.35 -19.42
CA PHE A 303 -1.00 -1.15 -17.98
C PHE A 303 -2.35 -0.59 -17.56
N LEU A 304 -2.95 0.30 -18.35
CA LEU A 304 -4.30 0.82 -18.10
C LEU A 304 -5.34 -0.31 -18.14
N PHE A 305 -5.31 -1.18 -19.15
CA PHE A 305 -6.23 -2.30 -19.26
C PHE A 305 -5.97 -3.36 -18.19
N ALA A 306 -4.72 -3.65 -17.85
CA ALA A 306 -4.38 -4.53 -16.72
C ALA A 306 -4.94 -3.99 -15.40
N PHE A 307 -4.78 -2.68 -15.14
CA PHE A 307 -5.35 -2.01 -13.99
C PHE A 307 -6.88 -2.08 -13.97
N ALA A 308 -7.54 -1.69 -15.08
CA ALA A 308 -9.00 -1.69 -15.15
C ALA A 308 -9.58 -3.10 -15.02
N GLY A 309 -8.95 -4.12 -15.64
CA GLY A 309 -9.33 -5.52 -15.49
C GLY A 309 -9.18 -6.05 -14.06
N SER A 310 -8.09 -5.67 -13.37
CA SER A 310 -7.89 -5.98 -11.95
C SER A 310 -9.00 -5.38 -11.09
N ILE A 311 -9.31 -4.09 -11.26
CA ILE A 311 -10.32 -3.38 -10.47
C ILE A 311 -11.74 -3.89 -10.80
N ALA A 312 -12.02 -4.18 -12.08
CA ALA A 312 -13.28 -4.76 -12.51
C ALA A 312 -13.51 -6.14 -11.88
N THR A 313 -12.45 -6.94 -11.77
CA THR A 313 -12.50 -8.23 -11.08
C THR A 313 -12.81 -8.06 -9.61
N ALA A 314 -12.04 -7.23 -8.90
CA ALA A 314 -12.25 -6.99 -7.48
C ALA A 314 -13.67 -6.47 -7.20
N MET A 315 -14.18 -5.56 -8.03
CA MET A 315 -15.54 -5.02 -7.92
C MET A 315 -16.59 -6.09 -8.22
N SER A 316 -16.40 -6.87 -9.27
CA SER A 316 -17.32 -7.94 -9.66
C SER A 316 -17.45 -8.98 -8.56
N ASP A 317 -16.32 -9.48 -8.06
CA ASP A 317 -16.28 -10.46 -6.99
C ASP A 317 -16.94 -9.92 -5.71
N THR A 318 -16.52 -8.73 -5.25
CA THR A 318 -17.08 -8.13 -4.03
C THR A 318 -18.58 -7.91 -4.14
N LEU A 319 -19.11 -7.44 -5.26
CA LEU A 319 -20.56 -7.29 -5.40
C LEU A 319 -21.27 -8.64 -5.50
N SER A 320 -20.66 -9.62 -6.17
CA SER A 320 -21.24 -10.96 -6.29
C SER A 320 -21.41 -11.63 -4.93
N SER A 321 -20.36 -11.65 -4.11
CA SER A 321 -20.36 -12.27 -2.78
C SER A 321 -21.24 -11.50 -1.79
N GLU A 322 -21.15 -10.17 -1.75
CA GLU A 322 -21.85 -9.35 -0.75
C GLU A 322 -23.35 -9.22 -1.01
N ILE A 323 -23.76 -9.21 -2.28
CA ILE A 323 -25.17 -9.12 -2.67
C ILE A 323 -25.77 -10.51 -2.81
N GLY A 324 -25.08 -11.45 -3.49
CA GLY A 324 -25.58 -12.79 -3.79
C GLY A 324 -25.86 -13.63 -2.54
N SER A 325 -25.02 -13.50 -1.50
CA SER A 325 -25.13 -14.27 -0.25
C SER A 325 -26.45 -14.09 0.50
N VAL A 326 -27.26 -13.07 0.17
CA VAL A 326 -28.46 -12.71 0.93
C VAL A 326 -29.77 -13.27 0.33
N PHE A 327 -29.78 -13.71 -0.93
CA PHE A 327 -31.03 -13.98 -1.66
C PHE A 327 -31.39 -15.47 -1.74
N GLU A 328 -30.50 -16.29 -2.29
CA GLU A 328 -30.79 -17.69 -2.62
C GLU A 328 -29.73 -18.64 -2.06
N ARG A 329 -30.06 -19.94 -2.04
CA ARG A 329 -29.11 -20.97 -1.65
C ARG A 329 -28.05 -21.11 -2.77
N PRO A 330 -26.76 -20.86 -2.48
CA PRO A 330 -25.72 -20.93 -3.48
C PRO A 330 -25.53 -22.35 -4.01
N ARG A 331 -24.91 -22.45 -5.18
CA ARG A 331 -24.46 -23.71 -5.77
C ARG A 331 -22.95 -23.68 -5.94
N LEU A 332 -22.28 -24.79 -5.65
CA LEU A 332 -20.84 -24.86 -5.84
C LEU A 332 -20.50 -24.74 -7.33
N ILE A 333 -19.57 -23.86 -7.70
CA ILE A 333 -19.25 -23.60 -9.12
C ILE A 333 -18.74 -24.85 -9.87
N THR A 334 -18.12 -25.80 -9.15
CA THR A 334 -17.52 -27.01 -9.75
C THR A 334 -18.52 -28.13 -9.99
N THR A 335 -19.50 -28.33 -9.09
CA THR A 335 -20.47 -29.44 -9.15
C THR A 335 -21.90 -28.99 -9.48
N LEU A 336 -22.19 -27.70 -9.33
CA LEU A 336 -23.53 -27.09 -9.41
C LEU A 336 -24.52 -27.61 -8.37
N GLU A 337 -24.03 -28.32 -7.35
CA GLU A 337 -24.83 -28.82 -6.24
C GLU A 337 -25.12 -27.68 -5.24
N PRO A 338 -26.33 -27.63 -4.65
CA PRO A 338 -26.65 -26.65 -3.62
C PRO A 338 -25.76 -26.81 -2.39
N VAL A 339 -25.18 -25.70 -1.93
CA VAL A 339 -24.34 -25.63 -0.72
C VAL A 339 -24.91 -24.61 0.26
N ASP A 340 -24.35 -24.57 1.47
CA ASP A 340 -24.79 -23.60 2.47
C ASP A 340 -24.21 -22.21 2.17
N PRO A 341 -24.94 -21.13 2.49
CA PRO A 341 -24.42 -19.77 2.35
C PRO A 341 -23.05 -19.61 3.04
N GLY A 342 -22.11 -18.97 2.36
CA GLY A 342 -20.74 -18.77 2.85
C GLY A 342 -19.79 -19.93 2.56
N THR A 343 -20.22 -20.94 1.81
CA THR A 343 -19.30 -21.95 1.27
C THR A 343 -18.44 -21.31 0.17
N ASP A 344 -17.12 -21.41 0.29
CA ASP A 344 -16.16 -20.91 -0.69
C ASP A 344 -16.45 -21.51 -2.09
N GLY A 345 -16.50 -20.63 -3.10
CA GLY A 345 -16.90 -20.99 -4.47
C GLY A 345 -18.40 -21.28 -4.69
N GLY A 346 -19.24 -20.94 -3.70
CA GLY A 346 -20.69 -20.94 -3.84
C GLY A 346 -21.20 -19.74 -4.64
N VAL A 347 -21.82 -19.99 -5.81
CA VAL A 347 -22.35 -18.95 -6.70
C VAL A 347 -23.87 -18.89 -6.69
N THR A 348 -24.42 -17.69 -6.91
CA THR A 348 -25.86 -17.43 -7.11
C THR A 348 -26.06 -16.59 -8.35
N TRP A 349 -27.20 -16.73 -9.04
CA TRP A 349 -27.45 -15.93 -10.24
C TRP A 349 -27.59 -14.42 -9.93
N GLN A 350 -28.08 -14.07 -8.73
CA GLN A 350 -28.10 -12.68 -8.26
C GLN A 350 -26.69 -12.14 -8.02
N GLY A 351 -25.81 -12.96 -7.45
CA GLY A 351 -24.40 -12.63 -7.27
C GLY A 351 -23.72 -12.39 -8.62
N GLU A 352 -23.86 -13.32 -9.56
CA GLU A 352 -23.34 -13.17 -10.93
C GLU A 352 -23.82 -11.88 -11.60
N LEU A 353 -25.12 -11.58 -11.52
CA LEU A 353 -25.67 -10.34 -12.08
C LEU A 353 -25.10 -9.09 -11.37
N ALA A 354 -24.99 -9.12 -10.05
CA ALA A 354 -24.38 -8.03 -9.27
C ALA A 354 -22.90 -7.83 -9.63
N GLY A 355 -22.17 -8.91 -9.86
CA GLY A 355 -20.79 -8.88 -10.32
C GLY A 355 -20.64 -8.27 -11.71
N ILE A 356 -21.48 -8.70 -12.68
CA ILE A 356 -21.53 -8.12 -14.02
C ILE A 356 -21.80 -6.60 -13.96
N VAL A 357 -22.73 -6.17 -13.10
CA VAL A 357 -22.99 -4.73 -12.87
C VAL A 357 -21.76 -4.03 -12.30
N GLY A 358 -21.06 -4.63 -11.35
CA GLY A 358 -19.79 -4.12 -10.83
C GLY A 358 -18.73 -3.92 -11.90
N ALA A 359 -18.48 -4.94 -12.72
CA ALA A 359 -17.55 -4.87 -13.84
C ALA A 359 -17.96 -3.77 -14.84
N ALA A 360 -19.27 -3.63 -15.13
CA ALA A 360 -19.80 -2.59 -16.00
C ALA A 360 -19.62 -1.17 -15.44
N VAL A 361 -19.71 -0.98 -14.11
CA VAL A 361 -19.41 0.31 -13.47
C VAL A 361 -17.95 0.69 -13.68
N VAL A 362 -17.03 -0.24 -13.43
CA VAL A 362 -15.58 0.00 -13.62
C VAL A 362 -15.27 0.28 -15.10
N ALA A 363 -15.84 -0.50 -16.02
CA ALA A 363 -15.69 -0.28 -17.46
C ALA A 363 -16.24 1.07 -17.91
N GLY A 364 -17.43 1.47 -17.43
CA GLY A 364 -18.05 2.74 -17.76
C GLY A 364 -17.28 3.95 -17.24
N LEU A 365 -16.76 3.86 -16.00
CA LEU A 365 -15.87 4.89 -15.44
C LEU A 365 -14.58 4.99 -16.25
N THR A 366 -13.96 3.86 -16.58
CA THR A 366 -12.70 3.84 -17.34
C THR A 366 -12.94 4.42 -18.75
N TYR A 367 -14.00 4.00 -19.44
CA TYR A 367 -14.43 4.56 -20.73
C TYR A 367 -14.64 6.08 -20.68
N GLY A 368 -15.30 6.59 -19.63
CA GLY A 368 -15.58 8.03 -19.50
C GLY A 368 -14.37 8.88 -19.11
N LEU A 369 -13.38 8.30 -18.43
CA LEU A 369 -12.22 9.01 -17.89
C LEU A 369 -10.97 8.91 -18.77
N PHE A 370 -10.90 7.91 -19.65
CA PHE A 370 -9.73 7.62 -20.48
C PHE A 370 -10.11 7.60 -21.97
N PRO A 371 -9.69 8.61 -22.75
CA PRO A 371 -9.99 8.68 -24.18
C PRO A 371 -9.46 7.48 -25.00
N ALA A 372 -8.42 6.80 -24.51
CA ALA A 372 -7.86 5.60 -25.16
C ALA A 372 -8.78 4.37 -25.05
N VAL A 373 -9.78 4.38 -24.16
CA VAL A 373 -10.70 3.26 -23.99
C VAL A 373 -11.91 3.45 -24.88
N GLU A 374 -11.93 2.73 -26.00
CA GLU A 374 -13.07 2.66 -26.91
C GLU A 374 -14.18 1.72 -26.38
N PRO A 375 -15.39 1.70 -27.00
CA PRO A 375 -16.47 0.80 -26.56
C PRO A 375 -16.07 -0.68 -26.54
N VAL A 376 -15.20 -1.11 -27.46
CA VAL A 376 -14.65 -2.48 -27.47
C VAL A 376 -13.75 -2.69 -26.25
N GLY A 377 -12.88 -1.73 -25.91
CA GLY A 377 -12.05 -1.78 -24.71
C GLY A 377 -12.89 -1.85 -23.43
N ALA A 378 -13.98 -1.09 -23.35
CA ALA A 378 -14.92 -1.18 -22.23
C ALA A 378 -15.56 -2.58 -22.11
N ALA A 379 -15.95 -3.19 -23.23
CA ALA A 379 -16.46 -4.56 -23.25
C ALA A 379 -15.41 -5.58 -22.81
N VAL A 380 -14.14 -5.38 -23.17
CA VAL A 380 -13.02 -6.21 -22.70
C VAL A 380 -12.84 -6.10 -21.18
N ILE A 381 -12.96 -4.91 -20.60
CA ILE A 381 -12.90 -4.71 -19.13
C ILE A 381 -14.03 -5.47 -18.43
N VAL A 382 -15.26 -5.43 -18.98
CA VAL A 382 -16.39 -6.20 -18.43
C VAL A 382 -16.10 -7.70 -18.50
N ALA A 383 -15.65 -8.19 -19.65
CA ALA A 383 -15.32 -9.61 -19.83
C ALA A 383 -14.22 -10.05 -18.86
N ALA A 384 -13.18 -9.24 -18.68
CA ALA A 384 -12.11 -9.50 -17.72
C ALA A 384 -12.61 -9.58 -16.27
N GLY A 385 -13.50 -8.67 -15.86
CA GLY A 385 -14.12 -8.69 -14.53
C GLY A 385 -14.94 -9.96 -14.28
N ILE A 386 -15.71 -10.41 -15.27
CA ILE A 386 -16.49 -11.65 -15.20
C ILE A 386 -15.58 -12.87 -15.09
N VAL A 387 -14.53 -12.94 -15.92
CA VAL A 387 -13.55 -14.03 -15.87
C VAL A 387 -12.86 -14.07 -14.50
N GLY A 388 -12.43 -12.91 -13.99
CA GLY A 388 -11.78 -12.82 -12.69
C GLY A 388 -12.66 -13.28 -11.54
N MET A 389 -13.92 -12.86 -11.48
CA MET A 389 -14.92 -13.34 -10.51
C MET A 389 -15.13 -14.86 -10.60
N THR A 390 -15.17 -15.39 -11.82
CA THR A 390 -15.32 -16.84 -12.05
C THR A 390 -14.09 -17.59 -11.55
N VAL A 391 -12.89 -17.05 -11.80
CA VAL A 391 -11.62 -17.61 -11.30
C VAL A 391 -11.60 -17.58 -9.77
N ASP A 392 -12.06 -16.50 -9.15
CA ASP A 392 -12.18 -16.41 -7.68
C ASP A 392 -13.01 -17.58 -7.13
N SER A 393 -14.23 -17.75 -7.64
CA SER A 393 -15.12 -18.84 -7.20
C SER A 393 -14.53 -20.23 -7.44
N LEU A 394 -13.81 -20.43 -8.56
CA LEU A 394 -13.13 -21.70 -8.84
C LEU A 394 -11.99 -21.98 -7.86
N LEU A 395 -11.17 -20.97 -7.57
CA LEU A 395 -10.05 -21.08 -6.63
C LEU A 395 -10.57 -21.24 -5.19
N GLY A 396 -11.64 -20.53 -4.82
CA GLY A 396 -12.37 -20.72 -3.56
C GLY A 396 -12.82 -22.16 -3.37
N ALA A 397 -13.51 -22.73 -4.38
CA ALA A 397 -14.00 -24.11 -4.30
C ALA A 397 -12.91 -25.19 -4.25
N THR A 398 -11.68 -24.90 -4.69
CA THR A 398 -10.65 -25.93 -4.93
C THR A 398 -9.39 -25.79 -4.08
N LEU A 399 -8.95 -24.57 -3.78
CA LEU A 399 -7.67 -24.28 -3.14
C LEU A 399 -7.79 -23.50 -1.83
N GLU A 400 -8.88 -22.79 -1.61
CA GLU A 400 -9.08 -22.03 -0.37
C GLU A 400 -9.20 -22.95 0.84
N GLY A 401 -8.62 -22.53 1.98
CA GLY A 401 -8.56 -23.29 3.22
C GLY A 401 -7.54 -24.43 3.24
N SER A 402 -7.02 -24.85 2.08
CA SER A 402 -6.00 -25.92 1.97
C SER A 402 -4.61 -25.37 1.64
N VAL A 403 -4.50 -24.62 0.55
CA VAL A 403 -3.24 -24.08 0.02
C VAL A 403 -3.21 -22.57 0.12
N LEU A 404 -4.35 -21.93 -0.13
CA LEU A 404 -4.50 -20.48 -0.15
C LEU A 404 -5.47 -20.04 0.95
N GLY A 405 -5.26 -18.84 1.48
CA GLY A 405 -6.31 -18.11 2.19
C GLY A 405 -6.99 -17.11 1.26
N ASN A 406 -8.13 -16.57 1.69
CA ASN A 406 -8.93 -15.56 0.98
C ASN A 406 -8.09 -14.47 0.27
N GLN A 407 -7.09 -13.89 0.94
CA GLN A 407 -6.27 -12.83 0.33
C GLN A 407 -5.42 -13.30 -0.85
N GLY A 408 -4.98 -14.56 -0.84
CA GLY A 408 -4.28 -15.17 -1.96
C GLY A 408 -5.22 -15.48 -3.13
N VAL A 409 -6.46 -15.89 -2.84
CA VAL A 409 -7.51 -16.11 -3.84
C VAL A 409 -7.86 -14.80 -4.54
N ASN A 410 -8.17 -13.74 -3.78
CA ASN A 410 -8.43 -12.39 -4.30
C ASN A 410 -7.28 -11.87 -5.19
N PHE A 411 -6.03 -12.08 -4.76
CA PHE A 411 -4.87 -11.68 -5.53
C PHE A 411 -4.78 -12.41 -6.87
N LEU A 412 -5.00 -13.72 -6.89
CA LEU A 412 -4.95 -14.51 -8.12
C LEU A 412 -6.13 -14.23 -9.04
N ALA A 413 -7.32 -14.00 -8.49
CA ALA A 413 -8.50 -13.60 -9.24
C ALA A 413 -8.24 -12.26 -9.94
N THR A 414 -7.83 -11.23 -9.20
CA THR A 414 -7.52 -9.91 -9.78
C THR A 414 -6.36 -9.94 -10.77
N LEU A 415 -5.35 -10.78 -10.53
CA LEU A 415 -4.27 -11.03 -11.48
C LEU A 415 -4.79 -11.66 -12.77
N SER A 416 -5.68 -12.66 -12.67
CA SER A 416 -6.28 -13.29 -13.84
C SER A 416 -7.08 -12.29 -14.68
N GLY A 417 -7.87 -11.42 -14.04
CA GLY A 417 -8.60 -10.36 -14.73
C GLY A 417 -7.68 -9.35 -15.42
N ALA A 418 -6.60 -8.92 -14.74
CA ALA A 418 -5.61 -8.04 -15.33
C ALA A 418 -4.96 -8.66 -16.58
N LEU A 419 -4.53 -9.91 -16.49
CA LEU A 419 -3.89 -10.64 -17.59
C LEU A 419 -4.87 -10.87 -18.75
N VAL A 420 -6.11 -11.28 -18.48
CA VAL A 420 -7.14 -11.47 -19.51
C VAL A 420 -7.44 -10.16 -20.22
N CYS A 421 -7.59 -9.06 -19.48
CA CYS A 421 -7.84 -7.75 -20.07
C CYS A 421 -6.69 -7.32 -20.98
N ALA A 422 -5.45 -7.43 -20.49
CA ALA A 422 -4.23 -7.11 -21.24
C ALA A 422 -4.10 -7.97 -22.52
N LEU A 423 -4.28 -9.28 -22.42
CA LEU A 423 -4.16 -10.21 -23.54
C LEU A 423 -5.25 -10.02 -24.59
N LEU A 424 -6.49 -9.73 -24.18
CA LEU A 424 -7.58 -9.48 -25.11
C LEU A 424 -7.36 -8.19 -25.89
N VAL A 425 -6.90 -7.12 -25.24
CA VAL A 425 -6.56 -5.86 -25.94
C VAL A 425 -5.41 -6.07 -26.92
N LEU A 426 -4.35 -6.77 -26.52
CA LEU A 426 -3.24 -7.12 -27.43
C LEU A 426 -3.70 -7.97 -28.62
N SER A 427 -4.62 -8.91 -28.39
CA SER A 427 -5.13 -9.77 -29.45
C SER A 427 -5.96 -8.97 -30.45
N LEU A 428 -6.77 -8.03 -29.98
CA LEU A 428 -7.59 -7.16 -30.82
C LEU A 428 -6.73 -6.16 -31.60
N SER A 429 -5.72 -5.55 -30.97
CA SER A 429 -4.83 -4.61 -31.67
C SER A 429 -4.02 -5.26 -32.79
N VAL A 430 -3.67 -6.56 -32.65
CA VAL A 430 -3.02 -7.34 -33.70
C VAL A 430 -3.97 -7.69 -34.86
N LEU A 431 -5.28 -7.79 -34.60
CA LEU A 431 -6.27 -8.20 -35.59
C LEU A 431 -6.82 -7.03 -36.43
N GLY A 432 -6.51 -5.78 -36.06
CA GLY A 432 -7.01 -4.56 -36.72
C GLY A 432 -8.41 -4.21 -36.26
#